data_AF-A0A1Q2HX14-F1
#
_entry.id   AF-A0A1Q2HX14-F1
#
_cell.length_a   1.000
_cell.length_b   1.000
_cell.length_c   1.000
_cell.angle_alpha   90.00
_cell.angle_beta   90.00
_cell.angle_gamma   90.00
#
_symmetry.space_group_name_H-M   'P 1'
#
loop_
_entity.id
_entity.type
_entity.pdbx_description
1 polymer ?
#
loop_
_entity_poly.entity_id
_entity_poly.type
_entity_poly.pdbx_seq_one_letter_code
_entity_poly.pdbx_strand_id
1 'polypeptide(L)'
;MRRTAYRRFVAGAATVAFTVSLAGCGNDDTSGSASEATTAEAASAAATESSAAAHGEDHGDDQLHLQDATIRAKAAADTPDGSDMTAIFGTVHNGSGEDVELVGFTTSLGDSAYEIHEVVDGTMRQKEGGVTIPAGGSHEFKPGGDHLMIMDYAPEIAAGDTVELTLQLADGSEVVIPDVAVRTMGAGHEEYGEDGDLQGHQHGTGENADHAEQTGHSGH
;
A
#
# COMPACT_ATOMS: atom_id res chain seq x y z
N MET A 1 -11.57 -34.54 -20.19
CA MET A 1 -12.70 -35.22 -19.49
C MET A 1 -12.88 -34.54 -18.15
N ARG A 2 -14.02 -33.85 -17.97
CA ARG A 2 -14.38 -33.08 -16.77
C ARG A 2 -14.86 -34.02 -15.67
N ARG A 3 -14.43 -33.82 -14.41
CA ARG A 3 -15.14 -34.32 -13.22
C ARG A 3 -15.09 -33.27 -12.12
N THR A 4 -16.06 -32.37 -12.19
CA THR A 4 -16.50 -31.46 -11.14
C THR A 4 -17.06 -32.26 -9.96
N ALA A 5 -16.57 -32.02 -8.74
CA ALA A 5 -17.14 -32.58 -7.53
C ALA A 5 -17.86 -31.48 -6.72
N TYR A 6 -19.15 -31.31 -7.00
CA TYR A 6 -20.08 -30.59 -6.12
C TYR A 6 -20.42 -31.48 -4.91
N ARG A 7 -20.20 -30.99 -3.69
CA ARG A 7 -20.78 -31.60 -2.47
C ARG A 7 -21.66 -30.59 -1.73
N ARG A 8 -22.94 -30.68 -2.06
CA ARG A 8 -24.13 -30.74 -1.18
C ARG A 8 -24.22 -29.74 -0.01
N PHE A 9 -25.07 -28.74 -0.26
CA PHE A 9 -25.96 -28.06 0.68
C PHE A 9 -26.46 -28.96 1.82
N VAL A 10 -26.31 -28.51 3.06
CA VAL A 10 -27.15 -28.92 4.20
C VAL A 10 -27.67 -27.65 4.85
N ALA A 11 -28.98 -27.48 4.75
CA ALA A 11 -29.75 -26.45 5.45
C ALA A 11 -29.81 -26.79 6.94
N GLY A 12 -29.39 -25.85 7.79
CA GLY A 12 -29.57 -25.91 9.25
C GLY A 12 -30.34 -24.66 9.69
N ALA A 13 -31.64 -24.81 9.92
CA ALA A 13 -32.49 -23.82 10.54
C ALA A 13 -32.35 -23.89 12.07
N ALA A 14 -32.15 -22.77 12.76
CA ALA A 14 -32.55 -22.62 14.16
C ALA A 14 -32.52 -21.16 14.65
N THR A 15 -33.73 -20.67 14.93
CA THR A 15 -34.13 -19.85 16.09
C THR A 15 -33.54 -18.44 16.29
N VAL A 16 -34.38 -17.47 15.96
CA VAL A 16 -34.41 -16.08 16.43
C VAL A 16 -34.61 -16.04 17.95
N ALA A 17 -33.78 -15.26 18.66
CA ALA A 17 -34.09 -14.74 19.99
C ALA A 17 -33.90 -13.22 19.96
N PHE A 18 -35.02 -12.51 20.11
CA PHE A 18 -35.16 -11.07 20.05
C PHE A 18 -35.20 -10.56 21.51
N THR A 19 -34.19 -9.82 21.96
CA THR A 19 -34.25 -9.11 23.24
C THR A 19 -34.27 -7.62 22.98
N VAL A 20 -35.49 -7.08 22.99
CA VAL A 20 -35.81 -5.66 23.05
C VAL A 20 -35.52 -5.17 24.46
N SER A 21 -34.62 -4.19 24.59
CA SER A 21 -34.46 -3.41 25.82
C SER A 21 -34.87 -1.96 25.55
N LEU A 22 -35.61 -1.46 26.54
CA LEU A 22 -36.49 -0.30 26.55
C LEU A 22 -35.80 1.05 26.37
N ALA A 23 -36.62 1.98 25.86
CA ALA A 23 -36.41 3.41 25.73
C ALA A 23 -35.94 4.14 26.99
N GLY A 24 -35.10 5.14 26.78
CA GLY A 24 -34.92 6.30 27.66
C GLY A 24 -34.68 7.54 26.79
N CYS A 25 -35.72 8.35 26.58
CA CYS A 25 -35.61 9.70 26.00
C CYS A 25 -35.74 10.74 27.10
N GLY A 26 -34.99 11.83 26.95
CA GLY A 26 -35.36 13.16 27.44
C GLY A 26 -34.36 13.79 28.41
N ASN A 27 -33.59 14.77 27.95
CA ASN A 27 -33.98 16.18 28.10
C ASN A 27 -33.01 17.12 27.35
N ASP A 28 -33.55 17.83 26.35
CA ASP A 28 -32.95 19.00 25.71
C ASP A 28 -33.03 20.27 26.61
N ASP A 29 -32.18 21.21 26.23
CA ASP A 29 -31.76 22.51 26.78
C ASP A 29 -32.78 23.38 27.52
N THR A 30 -32.33 24.10 28.56
CA THR A 30 -32.35 25.59 28.60
C THR A 30 -31.91 26.16 29.97
N SER A 31 -31.05 27.17 29.84
CA SER A 31 -30.53 28.16 30.79
C SER A 31 -31.50 28.66 31.89
N GLY A 32 -30.96 28.90 33.10
CA GLY A 32 -31.73 29.58 34.16
C GLY A 32 -31.12 29.66 35.57
N SER A 33 -30.01 30.40 35.71
CA SER A 33 -29.61 31.31 36.81
C SER A 33 -29.85 31.04 38.31
N ALA A 34 -28.85 31.52 39.08
CA ALA A 34 -28.77 31.89 40.51
C ALA A 34 -28.43 30.75 41.49
N SER A 35 -27.18 30.64 41.94
CA SER A 35 -26.47 31.50 42.91
C SER A 35 -26.68 31.03 44.35
N GLU A 36 -25.67 30.41 44.94
CA GLU A 36 -25.18 30.86 46.23
C GLU A 36 -23.70 30.48 46.40
N ALA A 37 -22.94 31.47 46.85
CA ALA A 37 -21.51 31.43 47.05
C ALA A 37 -21.18 30.72 48.37
N THR A 38 -20.07 29.98 48.41
CA THR A 38 -19.25 29.87 49.62
C THR A 38 -17.78 29.81 49.23
N THR A 39 -17.03 30.74 49.84
CA THR A 39 -15.59 30.97 49.74
C THR A 39 -14.77 29.89 50.46
N ALA A 40 -13.55 29.66 49.95
CA ALA A 40 -12.27 29.31 50.61
C ALA A 40 -11.63 28.08 49.93
N GLU A 41 -10.61 28.27 49.09
CA GLU A 41 -9.19 28.53 49.39
C GLU A 41 -8.37 27.22 49.46
N ALA A 42 -7.44 27.14 48.48
CA ALA A 42 -6.16 26.43 48.44
C ALA A 42 -6.08 24.95 48.85
N ALA A 43 -5.74 24.08 47.89
CA ALA A 43 -4.42 23.44 47.88
C ALA A 43 -4.21 22.65 46.59
N SER A 44 -3.03 22.86 46.01
CA SER A 44 -2.41 22.07 44.96
C SER A 44 -2.34 20.58 45.34
N ALA A 45 -2.84 19.71 44.47
CA ALA A 45 -2.31 18.36 44.31
C ALA A 45 -2.60 17.88 42.88
N ALA A 46 -1.52 17.55 42.18
CA ALA A 46 -1.51 16.94 40.88
C ALA A 46 -2.32 15.63 40.85
N ALA A 47 -3.11 15.46 39.81
CA ALA A 47 -3.36 14.19 39.15
C ALA A 47 -4.08 14.50 37.83
N THR A 48 -3.36 15.06 36.85
CA THR A 48 -3.71 14.76 35.46
C THR A 48 -3.34 13.30 35.28
N GLU A 49 -4.30 12.42 35.57
CA GLU A 49 -4.27 11.06 35.05
C GLU A 49 -4.38 11.19 33.54
N SER A 50 -3.23 11.40 32.91
CA SER A 50 -2.98 10.98 31.55
C SER A 50 -3.15 9.47 31.58
N SER A 51 -4.40 9.02 31.40
CA SER A 51 -4.67 7.64 31.04
C SER A 51 -4.15 7.48 29.62
N ALA A 52 -2.83 7.29 29.54
CA ALA A 52 -2.23 6.42 28.56
C ALA A 52 -2.76 5.01 28.84
N ALA A 53 -4.00 4.76 28.42
CA ALA A 53 -4.31 3.53 27.72
C ALA A 53 -4.13 3.92 26.25
N ALA A 54 -3.00 3.62 25.60
CA ALA A 54 -2.80 2.29 25.04
C ALA A 54 -4.12 1.73 24.51
N HIS A 55 -4.78 2.48 23.62
CA HIS A 55 -5.49 1.85 22.52
C HIS A 55 -4.43 1.24 21.61
N GLY A 56 -3.91 0.08 22.05
CA GLY A 56 -3.73 -1.00 21.09
C GLY A 56 -5.13 -1.49 20.78
N GLU A 57 -5.86 -0.69 20.00
CA GLU A 57 -6.96 -1.23 19.23
C GLU A 57 -6.28 -2.19 18.29
N ASP A 58 -6.54 -3.46 18.54
CA ASP A 58 -6.62 -4.44 17.48
C ASP A 58 -7.53 -3.80 16.41
N HIS A 59 -6.93 -3.03 15.50
CA HIS A 59 -7.55 -2.53 14.28
C HIS A 59 -7.69 -3.73 13.35
N GLY A 60 -8.42 -4.73 13.85
CA GLY A 60 -8.65 -6.01 13.23
C GLY A 60 -9.43 -5.81 11.96
N ASP A 61 -8.85 -6.31 10.87
CA ASP A 61 -9.45 -6.85 9.65
C ASP A 61 -10.45 -6.03 8.82
N ASP A 62 -11.04 -4.93 9.30
CA ASP A 62 -12.22 -4.34 8.64
C ASP A 62 -12.12 -2.85 8.28
N GLN A 63 -11.01 -2.17 8.61
CA GLN A 63 -10.89 -0.72 8.37
C GLN A 63 -10.12 -0.35 7.11
N LEU A 64 -9.02 -1.05 6.80
CA LEU A 64 -8.31 -0.84 5.54
C LEU A 64 -8.47 -2.07 4.65
N HIS A 65 -9.03 -1.87 3.46
CA HIS A 65 -9.21 -2.94 2.47
C HIS A 65 -8.41 -2.62 1.23
N LEU A 66 -7.63 -3.58 0.74
CA LEU A 66 -6.92 -3.44 -0.53
C LEU A 66 -7.72 -4.12 -1.64
N GLN A 67 -8.24 -3.33 -2.58
CA GLN A 67 -8.96 -3.79 -3.76
C GLN A 67 -8.03 -3.88 -4.97
N ASP A 68 -8.30 -4.88 -5.82
CA ASP A 68 -7.53 -5.14 -7.05
C ASP A 68 -6.01 -5.19 -6.83
N ALA A 69 -5.62 -5.66 -5.65
CA ALA A 69 -4.24 -5.80 -5.22
C ALA A 69 -3.46 -6.75 -6.13
N THR A 70 -2.29 -6.32 -6.59
CA THR A 70 -1.42 -7.20 -7.36
C THR A 70 0.05 -6.83 -7.24
N ILE A 71 0.90 -7.85 -7.14
CA ILE A 71 2.35 -7.71 -7.15
C ILE A 71 2.85 -8.07 -8.54
N ARG A 72 3.81 -7.29 -9.06
CA ARG A 72 4.43 -7.59 -10.35
C ARG A 72 5.36 -8.80 -10.22
N ALA A 73 5.10 -9.82 -11.03
CA ALA A 73 6.00 -10.96 -11.17
C ALA A 73 7.35 -10.49 -11.73
N LYS A 74 8.43 -11.11 -11.27
CA LYS A 74 9.78 -10.86 -11.79
C LYS A 74 10.61 -12.12 -11.79
N ALA A 75 11.53 -12.22 -12.75
CA ALA A 75 12.57 -13.24 -12.75
C ALA A 75 13.64 -12.92 -11.68
N ALA A 76 14.46 -13.92 -11.35
CA ALA A 76 15.60 -13.72 -10.46
C ALA A 76 16.59 -12.69 -11.06
N ALA A 77 17.18 -11.86 -10.21
CA ALA A 77 18.02 -10.74 -10.64
C ALA A 77 19.28 -11.15 -11.42
N ASP A 78 19.76 -12.39 -11.28
CA ASP A 78 20.90 -12.93 -12.02
C ASP A 78 20.56 -13.39 -13.45
N THR A 79 19.29 -13.29 -13.86
CA THR A 79 18.84 -13.64 -15.22
C THR A 79 18.88 -12.45 -16.17
N PRO A 80 19.01 -12.66 -17.50
CA PRO A 80 19.10 -11.57 -18.48
C PRO A 80 17.91 -10.61 -18.48
N ASP A 81 16.72 -11.10 -18.12
CA ASP A 81 15.48 -10.34 -18.04
C ASP A 81 15.06 -10.06 -16.58
N GLY A 82 15.99 -10.29 -15.64
CA GLY A 82 15.78 -10.18 -14.20
C GLY A 82 15.92 -8.75 -13.68
N SER A 83 15.30 -8.50 -12.55
CA SER A 83 15.49 -7.28 -11.76
C SER A 83 15.47 -7.64 -10.28
N ASP A 84 16.14 -6.86 -9.47
CA ASP A 84 16.10 -6.85 -8.01
C ASP A 84 14.90 -6.06 -7.45
N MET A 85 14.08 -5.50 -8.34
CA MET A 85 12.99 -4.60 -8.01
C MET A 85 11.62 -5.15 -8.44
N THR A 86 10.58 -4.89 -7.63
CA THR A 86 9.18 -5.10 -8.01
C THR A 86 8.28 -4.03 -7.40
N ALA A 87 7.06 -3.93 -7.91
CA ALA A 87 6.04 -2.99 -7.43
C ALA A 87 4.74 -3.71 -7.08
N ILE A 88 4.04 -3.18 -6.08
CA ILE A 88 2.69 -3.54 -5.70
C ILE A 88 1.74 -2.43 -6.10
N PHE A 89 0.63 -2.81 -6.71
CA PHE A 89 -0.45 -1.93 -7.15
C PHE A 89 -1.77 -2.38 -6.54
N GLY A 90 -2.74 -1.47 -6.48
CA GLY A 90 -4.06 -1.71 -5.91
C GLY A 90 -4.67 -0.43 -5.35
N THR A 91 -5.90 -0.51 -4.84
CA THR A 91 -6.56 0.64 -4.21
C THR A 91 -6.78 0.33 -2.73
N VAL A 92 -6.23 1.16 -1.85
CA VAL A 92 -6.50 1.06 -0.40
C VAL A 92 -7.76 1.88 -0.11
N HIS A 93 -8.74 1.24 0.50
CA HIS A 93 -9.97 1.86 0.98
C HIS A 93 -9.91 1.99 2.48
N ASN A 94 -10.14 3.20 2.98
CA ASN A 94 -10.28 3.47 4.40
C ASN A 94 -11.76 3.53 4.79
N GLY A 95 -12.25 2.46 5.41
CA GLY A 95 -13.60 2.35 5.97
C GLY A 95 -13.74 2.94 7.38
N SER A 96 -12.65 3.45 7.98
CA SER A 96 -12.70 4.08 9.30
C SER A 96 -13.34 5.47 9.24
N GLY A 97 -13.66 6.01 10.42
CA GLY A 97 -14.18 7.37 10.60
C GLY A 97 -13.10 8.46 10.68
N GLU A 98 -11.83 8.10 10.53
CA GLU A 98 -10.68 8.98 10.75
C GLU A 98 -9.70 8.89 9.56
N ASP A 99 -8.94 9.96 9.34
CA ASP A 99 -7.90 9.94 8.30
C ASP A 99 -6.77 9.00 8.74
N VAL A 100 -6.30 8.16 7.81
CA VAL A 100 -5.23 7.20 8.06
C VAL A 100 -4.01 7.57 7.25
N GLU A 101 -2.84 7.60 7.89
CA GLU A 101 -1.56 7.90 7.23
C GLU A 101 -0.75 6.61 7.07
N LEU A 102 -0.58 6.17 5.82
CA LEU A 102 0.28 5.05 5.47
C LEU A 102 1.73 5.54 5.35
N VAL A 103 2.60 5.12 6.26
CA VAL A 103 4.00 5.57 6.31
C VAL A 103 5.00 4.55 5.77
N GLY A 104 4.57 3.31 5.59
CA GLY A 104 5.41 2.24 5.04
C GLY A 104 4.65 0.94 4.86
N PHE A 105 5.36 -0.10 4.43
CA PHE A 105 4.83 -1.45 4.32
C PHE A 105 5.96 -2.48 4.42
N THR A 106 5.61 -3.72 4.69
CA THR A 106 6.50 -4.89 4.59
C THR A 106 5.76 -6.02 3.89
N THR A 107 6.48 -7.09 3.52
CA THR A 107 5.87 -8.28 2.94
C THR A 107 6.47 -9.56 3.50
N SER A 108 5.81 -10.70 3.26
CA SER A 108 6.36 -12.02 3.59
C SER A 108 7.61 -12.41 2.78
N LEU A 109 8.09 -11.57 1.86
CA LEU A 109 9.30 -11.81 1.08
C LEU A 109 10.59 -11.66 1.90
N GLY A 110 10.51 -11.09 3.11
CA GLY A 110 11.63 -11.01 4.06
C GLY A 110 12.38 -9.69 4.04
N ASP A 111 13.70 -9.73 4.29
CA ASP A 111 14.56 -8.55 4.30
C ASP A 111 14.72 -8.00 2.87
N SER A 112 14.07 -6.87 2.61
CA SER A 112 14.14 -6.09 1.38
C SER A 112 13.94 -4.63 1.74
N ALA A 113 14.31 -3.71 0.85
CA ALA A 113 14.00 -2.30 1.04
C ALA A 113 12.57 -2.03 0.56
N TYR A 114 11.71 -1.53 1.45
CA TYR A 114 10.30 -1.26 1.19
C TYR A 114 10.07 0.24 1.17
N GLU A 115 9.66 0.78 0.03
CA GLU A 115 9.58 2.22 -0.20
C GLU A 115 8.28 2.60 -0.91
N ILE A 116 7.69 3.73 -0.52
CA ILE A 116 6.55 4.30 -1.24
C ILE A 116 7.12 5.24 -2.29
N HIS A 117 6.77 5.05 -3.56
CA HIS A 117 7.26 5.86 -4.68
C HIS A 117 6.09 6.60 -5.33
N GLU A 118 6.38 7.76 -5.91
CA GLU A 118 5.46 8.54 -6.73
C GLU A 118 6.11 8.89 -8.07
N VAL A 119 5.28 9.10 -9.09
CA VAL A 119 5.74 9.60 -10.39
C VAL A 119 5.41 11.08 -10.49
N VAL A 120 6.46 11.91 -10.60
CA VAL A 120 6.34 13.36 -10.75
C VAL A 120 7.09 13.77 -12.01
N ASP A 121 6.39 14.45 -12.92
CA ASP A 121 6.91 14.86 -14.23
C ASP A 121 7.47 13.70 -15.09
N GLY A 122 6.99 12.47 -14.86
CA GLY A 122 7.43 11.27 -15.58
C GLY A 122 8.61 10.53 -14.94
N THR A 123 9.17 11.09 -13.88
CA THR A 123 10.27 10.48 -13.11
C THR A 123 9.74 9.84 -11.84
N MET A 124 10.15 8.60 -11.57
CA MET A 124 9.88 7.93 -10.29
C MET A 124 10.81 8.43 -9.21
N ARG A 125 10.25 8.69 -8.03
CA ARG A 125 11.03 9.06 -6.83
C ARG A 125 10.37 8.51 -5.57
N GLN A 126 11.17 8.28 -4.55
CA GLN A 126 10.66 7.97 -3.22
C GLN A 126 9.83 9.14 -2.68
N LYS A 127 8.67 8.80 -2.11
CA LYS A 127 7.76 9.74 -1.47
C LYS A 127 8.09 9.83 0.02
N GLU A 128 8.58 10.99 0.45
CA GLU A 128 8.81 11.26 1.87
C GLU A 128 7.49 11.57 2.58
N GLY A 129 7.27 10.97 3.76
CA GLY A 129 6.10 11.24 4.60
C GLY A 129 4.85 10.38 4.31
N GLY A 130 4.94 9.43 3.38
CA GLY A 130 3.87 8.46 3.15
C GLY A 130 2.65 9.02 2.42
N VAL A 131 1.49 8.39 2.65
CA VAL A 131 0.23 8.68 1.94
C VAL A 131 -0.92 8.79 2.93
N THR A 132 -1.62 9.92 2.92
CA THR A 132 -2.87 10.09 3.67
C THR A 132 -4.06 9.53 2.89
N ILE A 133 -4.85 8.68 3.56
CA ILE A 133 -6.08 8.07 3.06
C ILE A 133 -7.24 8.62 3.90
N PRO A 134 -8.11 9.47 3.32
CA PRO A 134 -9.13 10.15 4.09
C PRO A 134 -10.17 9.18 4.67
N ALA A 135 -10.81 9.56 5.77
CA ALA A 135 -11.91 8.82 6.38
C ALA A 135 -13.02 8.48 5.37
N GLY A 136 -13.44 7.22 5.31
CA GLY A 136 -14.40 6.73 4.31
C GLY A 136 -13.93 6.82 2.86
N GLY A 137 -12.65 7.14 2.64
CA GLY A 137 -12.06 7.44 1.35
C GLY A 137 -11.19 6.32 0.80
N SER A 138 -10.40 6.63 -0.24
CA SER A 138 -9.55 5.63 -0.90
C SER A 138 -8.34 6.29 -1.56
N HIS A 139 -7.26 5.53 -1.70
CA HIS A 139 -6.05 5.94 -2.41
C HIS A 139 -5.62 4.85 -3.39
N GLU A 140 -5.36 5.22 -4.63
CA GLU A 140 -5.04 4.30 -5.73
C GLU A 140 -3.52 4.27 -5.99
N PHE A 141 -2.94 3.08 -5.84
CA PHE A 141 -1.57 2.78 -6.23
C PHE A 141 -1.56 2.15 -7.63
N LYS A 142 -0.94 2.81 -8.61
CA LYS A 142 -0.98 2.40 -10.03
C LYS A 142 0.31 2.70 -10.77
N PRO A 143 0.57 2.00 -11.90
CA PRO A 143 1.67 2.35 -12.79
C PRO A 143 1.57 3.80 -13.26
N GLY A 144 2.68 4.55 -13.19
CA GLY A 144 2.71 5.97 -13.54
C GLY A 144 2.12 6.93 -12.49
N GLY A 145 1.81 6.43 -11.29
CA GLY A 145 1.37 7.23 -10.13
C GLY A 145 2.06 6.77 -8.84
N ASP A 146 1.40 6.93 -7.70
CA ASP A 146 1.88 6.36 -6.43
C ASP A 146 1.92 4.83 -6.53
N HIS A 147 2.95 4.18 -5.99
CA HIS A 147 3.07 2.72 -5.92
C HIS A 147 3.98 2.28 -4.78
N LEU A 148 3.82 1.02 -4.34
CA LEU A 148 4.64 0.43 -3.28
C LEU A 148 5.79 -0.34 -3.93
N MET A 149 7.01 0.09 -3.69
CA MET A 149 8.22 -0.41 -4.33
C MET A 149 9.01 -1.34 -3.39
N ILE A 150 9.33 -2.54 -3.86
CA ILE A 150 10.22 -3.48 -3.17
C ILE A 150 11.55 -3.50 -3.93
N MET A 151 12.61 -3.12 -3.23
CA MET A 151 13.97 -2.99 -3.73
C MET A 151 14.87 -4.07 -3.10
N ASP A 152 16.00 -4.36 -3.73
CA ASP A 152 17.02 -5.32 -3.24
C ASP A 152 16.51 -6.75 -3.04
N TYR A 153 15.41 -7.15 -3.71
CA TYR A 153 14.92 -8.53 -3.67
C TYR A 153 15.46 -9.32 -4.85
N ALA A 154 16.61 -9.98 -4.66
CA ALA A 154 17.23 -10.80 -5.72
C ALA A 154 16.41 -12.03 -6.19
N PRO A 155 15.70 -12.78 -5.34
CA PRO A 155 15.02 -14.02 -5.74
C PRO A 155 13.90 -13.82 -6.77
N GLU A 156 13.50 -14.91 -7.44
CA GLU A 156 12.33 -14.90 -8.35
C GLU A 156 11.02 -14.69 -7.57
N ILE A 157 10.08 -13.95 -8.17
CA ILE A 157 8.67 -13.87 -7.72
C ILE A 157 7.79 -14.38 -8.86
N ALA A 158 7.31 -15.62 -8.75
CA ALA A 158 6.61 -16.28 -9.83
C ALA A 158 5.15 -15.83 -9.94
N ALA A 159 4.66 -15.68 -11.17
CA ALA A 159 3.27 -15.36 -11.40
C ALA A 159 2.36 -16.50 -10.93
N GLY A 160 1.28 -16.14 -10.22
CA GLY A 160 0.36 -17.09 -9.59
C GLY A 160 0.69 -17.40 -8.13
N ASP A 161 1.83 -16.93 -7.61
CA ASP A 161 2.10 -16.95 -6.18
C ASP A 161 1.24 -15.91 -5.45
N THR A 162 1.18 -16.05 -4.12
CA THR A 162 0.55 -15.08 -3.24
C THR A 162 1.52 -14.67 -2.14
N VAL A 163 1.47 -13.39 -1.78
CA VAL A 163 2.37 -12.76 -0.81
C VAL A 163 1.52 -12.03 0.22
N GLU A 164 1.89 -12.11 1.48
CA GLU A 164 1.28 -11.32 2.53
C GLU A 164 1.87 -9.90 2.54
N LEU A 165 1.02 -8.90 2.58
CA LEU A 165 1.38 -7.48 2.63
C LEU A 165 0.97 -6.91 3.98
N THR A 166 1.89 -6.27 4.69
CA THR A 166 1.61 -5.58 5.94
C THR A 166 1.80 -4.08 5.73
N LEU A 167 0.74 -3.30 5.89
CA LEU A 167 0.75 -1.84 5.82
C LEU A 167 1.10 -1.27 7.20
N GLN A 168 2.03 -0.32 7.26
CA GLN A 168 2.45 0.35 8.49
C GLN A 168 1.88 1.77 8.52
N LEU A 169 1.17 2.10 9.59
CA LEU A 169 0.48 3.38 9.76
C LEU A 169 1.26 4.31 10.69
N ALA A 170 1.03 5.63 10.55
CA ALA A 170 1.73 6.66 11.33
C ALA A 170 1.45 6.59 12.85
N ASP A 171 0.31 6.03 13.23
CA ASP A 171 -0.10 5.80 14.63
C ASP A 171 0.66 4.62 15.29
N GLY A 172 1.46 3.88 14.51
CA GLY A 172 2.20 2.70 14.95
C GLY A 172 1.45 1.38 14.77
N SER A 173 0.23 1.43 14.24
CA SER A 173 -0.58 0.25 13.93
C SER A 173 -0.15 -0.40 12.62
N GLU A 174 -0.42 -1.70 12.49
CA GLU A 174 -0.15 -2.47 11.28
C GLU A 174 -1.42 -3.15 10.78
N VAL A 175 -1.62 -3.16 9.46
CA VAL A 175 -2.74 -3.88 8.82
C VAL A 175 -2.18 -4.95 7.91
N VAL A 176 -2.55 -6.21 8.19
CA VAL A 176 -2.12 -7.37 7.41
C VAL A 176 -3.16 -7.68 6.34
N ILE A 177 -2.71 -7.73 5.09
CA ILE A 177 -3.49 -8.12 3.92
C ILE A 177 -2.94 -9.45 3.41
N PRO A 178 -3.64 -10.57 3.68
CA PRO A 178 -3.20 -11.87 3.22
C PRO A 178 -3.45 -12.05 1.72
N ASP A 179 -2.68 -12.94 1.12
CA ASP A 179 -2.95 -13.52 -0.21
C ASP A 179 -2.95 -12.51 -1.39
N VAL A 180 -2.06 -11.52 -1.40
CA VAL A 180 -1.92 -10.60 -2.55
C VAL A 180 -1.35 -11.35 -3.75
N ALA A 181 -2.10 -11.35 -4.85
CA ALA A 181 -1.77 -12.16 -6.03
C ALA A 181 -0.62 -11.57 -6.87
N VAL A 182 0.37 -12.40 -7.17
CA VAL A 182 1.46 -12.06 -8.08
C VAL A 182 1.03 -12.29 -9.53
N ARG A 183 1.20 -11.28 -10.40
CA ARG A 183 0.80 -11.34 -11.81
C ARG A 183 1.87 -10.78 -12.72
N THR A 184 1.96 -11.33 -13.93
CA THR A 184 2.79 -10.74 -14.99
C THR A 184 2.16 -9.41 -15.44
N MET A 185 2.91 -8.32 -15.34
CA MET A 185 2.54 -7.02 -15.87
C MET A 185 3.60 -6.57 -16.88
N GLY A 186 3.16 -5.93 -17.97
CA GLY A 186 4.09 -5.35 -18.95
C GLY A 186 4.97 -4.31 -18.27
N ALA A 187 6.22 -4.16 -18.71
CA ALA A 187 7.08 -3.09 -18.25
C ALA A 187 6.41 -1.75 -18.60
N GLY A 188 5.96 -1.02 -17.58
CA GLY A 188 5.64 0.39 -17.75
C GLY A 188 6.88 1.11 -18.25
N HIS A 189 6.72 2.02 -19.21
CA HIS A 189 7.79 2.94 -19.59
C HIS A 189 7.87 4.02 -18.52
N GLU A 190 8.50 3.70 -17.40
CA GLU A 190 8.73 4.60 -16.27
C GLU A 190 10.24 4.77 -16.11
N GLU A 191 10.70 6.01 -16.19
CA GLU A 191 12.11 6.37 -16.12
C GLU A 191 12.49 6.55 -14.64
N TYR A 192 13.39 5.69 -14.16
CA TYR A 192 14.05 5.88 -12.88
C TYR A 192 15.08 6.99 -13.06
N GLY A 193 14.91 8.11 -12.37
CA GLY A 193 15.87 9.21 -12.40
C GLY A 193 17.28 8.69 -12.13
N GLU A 194 18.23 9.15 -12.94
CA GLU A 194 19.66 8.80 -12.88
C GLU A 194 20.31 9.22 -11.55
N ASP A 195 20.08 8.46 -10.48
CA ASP A 195 20.79 8.58 -9.20
C ASP A 195 21.23 7.20 -8.63
N GLY A 196 21.23 6.16 -9.46
CA GLY A 196 21.77 4.84 -9.13
C GLY A 196 22.81 4.41 -10.16
N ASP A 197 24.10 4.50 -9.81
CA ASP A 197 25.21 3.97 -10.60
C ASP A 197 25.13 2.43 -10.76
N LEU A 198 24.22 1.94 -11.59
CA LEU A 198 24.21 0.55 -12.05
C LEU A 198 24.91 0.47 -13.39
N GLN A 199 26.22 0.25 -13.30
CA GLN A 199 27.10 -0.02 -14.42
C GLN A 199 26.69 -1.33 -15.12
N GLY A 200 25.84 -1.25 -16.15
CA GLY A 200 25.52 -2.39 -16.98
C GLY A 200 24.74 -1.99 -18.23
N HIS A 201 25.05 -2.65 -19.35
CA HIS A 201 24.41 -2.60 -20.68
C HIS A 201 25.09 -1.73 -21.75
N GLN A 202 26.20 -2.26 -22.28
CA GLN A 202 26.56 -2.02 -23.68
C GLN A 202 25.53 -2.73 -24.58
N HIS A 203 24.50 -2.01 -25.01
CA HIS A 203 23.67 -2.36 -26.16
C HIS A 203 24.12 -1.51 -27.36
N GLY A 204 24.48 -2.19 -28.44
CA GLY A 204 25.13 -1.58 -29.60
C GLY A 204 24.20 -0.75 -30.49
N THR A 205 24.80 0.21 -31.18
CA THR A 205 24.24 0.86 -32.37
C THR A 205 24.97 0.34 -33.61
N GLY A 206 24.24 -0.44 -34.41
CA GLY A 206 24.61 -0.70 -35.79
C GLY A 206 24.40 0.56 -36.62
N GLU A 207 25.45 1.02 -37.29
CA GLU A 207 25.41 2.12 -38.24
C GLU A 207 25.60 1.55 -39.64
N ASN A 208 24.55 1.63 -40.46
CA ASN A 208 24.64 1.52 -41.90
C ASN A 208 25.53 2.65 -42.43
N ALA A 209 26.53 2.32 -43.23
CA ALA A 209 27.20 3.27 -44.11
C ALA A 209 27.40 2.63 -45.49
N ASP A 210 26.32 2.61 -46.28
CA ASP A 210 26.42 2.60 -47.74
C ASP A 210 27.00 3.95 -48.18
N HIS A 211 28.21 3.97 -48.75
CA HIS A 211 28.59 5.02 -49.69
C HIS A 211 29.53 4.46 -50.76
N ALA A 212 29.01 4.43 -51.97
CA ALA A 212 29.63 3.96 -53.19
C ALA A 212 30.87 4.81 -53.57
N GLU A 213 32.02 4.15 -53.75
CA GLU A 213 33.17 4.74 -54.44
C GLU A 213 33.06 4.48 -55.96
N GLN A 214 32.62 5.51 -56.67
CA GLN A 214 32.75 5.64 -58.13
C GLN A 214 33.34 7.02 -58.43
N THR A 215 34.67 7.12 -58.51
CA THR A 215 35.35 8.19 -59.25
C THR A 215 36.69 7.68 -59.77
N GLY A 216 36.71 7.24 -61.03
CA GLY A 216 37.92 7.24 -61.85
C GLY A 216 38.15 8.62 -62.46
N HIS A 217 39.42 9.05 -62.54
CA HIS A 217 40.10 10.04 -63.40
C HIS A 217 41.53 10.16 -62.82
N SER A 218 42.66 10.17 -63.53
CA SER A 218 42.96 10.71 -64.85
C SER A 218 44.19 10.02 -65.45
N GLY A 219 44.25 9.99 -66.79
CA GLY A 219 45.51 9.89 -67.52
C GLY A 219 46.14 11.27 -67.73
N HIS A 220 47.47 11.29 -67.76
CA HIS A 220 48.31 12.06 -68.69
C HIS A 220 49.65 11.34 -68.83
#